data_AF-A0A7C6PR97-F1
#
_entry.id   AF-A0A7C6PR97-F1
#
_cell.length_a   1.000
_cell.length_b   1.000
_cell.length_c   1.000
_cell.angle_alpha   90.00
_cell.angle_beta   90.00
_cell.angle_gamma   90.00
#
_symmetry.space_group_name_H-M   'P 1'
#
loop_
_entity.id
_entity.type
_entity.pdbx_description
1 polymer ?
#
loop_
_entity_poly.entity_id
_entity_poly.type
_entity_poly.pdbx_seq_one_letter_code
_entity_poly.pdbx_strand_id
1 'polypeptide(L)' 'MAIKCPDCGTYNLTSAEVCKKCGASLGPTLSETPKTTTSAPKLPFIKRIVPHRSQAKKG' A
#
# COMPACT_ATOMS: atom_id res chain seq x y z
N MET A 1 -9.42 -3.87 -29.23
CA MET A 1 -8.07 -4.18 -28.69
C MET A 1 -8.17 -4.51 -27.21
N ALA A 2 -7.17 -5.19 -26.66
CA ALA A 2 -7.01 -5.44 -25.23
C ALA A 2 -5.61 -5.01 -24.78
N ILE A 3 -5.48 -4.53 -23.55
CA ILE A 3 -4.21 -4.17 -22.92
C ILE A 3 -3.93 -5.10 -21.74
N LYS A 4 -2.68 -5.56 -21.62
CA LYS A 4 -2.24 -6.37 -20.49
C LYS A 4 -1.81 -5.46 -19.35
N CYS A 5 -2.38 -5.67 -18.16
CA CYS A 5 -1.99 -4.94 -16.95
C CYS A 5 -0.54 -5.29 -16.57
N PRO A 6 0.35 -4.31 -16.37
CA PRO A 6 1.74 -4.56 -16.00
C PRO A 6 1.89 -5.10 -14.58
N ASP A 7 1.00 -4.73 -13.66
CA ASP A 7 1.07 -5.15 -12.25
C ASP A 7 0.65 -6.60 -12.01
N CYS A 8 -0.38 -7.09 -12.71
CA CYS A 8 -0.97 -8.41 -12.44
C CYS A 8 -1.14 -9.31 -13.67
N GLY A 9 -0.83 -8.81 -14.87
CA GLY A 9 -0.93 -9.58 -16.11
C GLY A 9 -2.34 -9.81 -16.66
N THR A 10 -3.38 -9.28 -16.02
CA THR A 10 -4.77 -9.40 -16.50
C THR A 10 -4.99 -8.59 -17.78
N TYR A 11 -5.71 -9.16 -18.75
CA TYR A 11 -6.17 -8.44 -19.94
C TYR A 11 -7.42 -7.59 -19.66
N ASN A 12 -7.34 -6.32 -20.03
CA ASN A 12 -8.39 -5.31 -19.89
C ASN A 12 -8.73 -4.69 -21.25
N LEU A 13 -9.86 -3.98 -21.35
CA LEU A 13 -10.17 -3.20 -22.55
C LEU A 13 -9.16 -2.06 -22.71
N THR A 14 -8.85 -1.68 -23.94
CA THR A 14 -7.91 -0.58 -24.22
C THR A 14 -8.43 0.77 -23.74
N SER A 15 -9.76 0.91 -23.58
CA SER A 15 -10.40 2.09 -22.98
C SER A 15 -10.51 2.02 -21.45
N ALA A 16 -10.06 0.94 -20.81
CA ALA A 16 -10.12 0.82 -19.36
C ALA A 16 -9.03 1.68 -18.72
N GLU A 17 -9.45 2.57 -17.82
CA GLU A 17 -8.53 3.44 -17.06
C GLU A 17 -7.91 2.71 -15.85
N VAL A 18 -8.59 1.66 -15.37
CA VAL A 18 -8.19 0.85 -14.21
C VAL A 18 -8.33 -0.64 -14.48
N CYS A 19 -7.45 -1.43 -13.87
CA CYS A 19 -7.46 -2.88 -13.99
C CYS A 19 -8.63 -3.47 -13.21
N LYS A 20 -9.47 -4.25 -13.90
CA LYS A 20 -10.64 -4.92 -13.30
C LYS A 20 -10.30 -5.99 -12.24
N LYS A 21 -9.03 -6.35 -12.10
CA LYS A 21 -8.56 -7.40 -11.17
C LYS A 21 -7.83 -6.85 -9.96
N CYS A 22 -6.84 -5.99 -10.16
CA CYS A 22 -6.02 -5.44 -9.06
C CYS A 22 -6.30 -3.96 -8.76
N GLY A 23 -7.04 -3.24 -9.62
CA GLY A 23 -7.29 -1.81 -9.47
C GLY A 23 -6.17 -0.88 -9.93
N ALA A 24 -5.06 -1.41 -10.46
CA ALA A 24 -3.95 -0.59 -10.97
C ALA A 24 -4.39 0.29 -12.16
N SER A 25 -3.88 1.52 -12.23
CA SER A 25 -4.15 2.44 -13.33
C SER A 25 -3.51 1.95 -14.63
N LEU A 26 -4.26 1.98 -15.74
CA LEU A 26 -3.83 1.54 -17.07
C LEU A 26 -3.66 2.70 -18.07
N GLY A 27 -3.92 3.93 -17.62
CA GLY A 27 -3.91 5.14 -18.46
C GLY A 27 -2.52 5.56 -18.93
N PRO A 28 -2.43 6.27 -20.07
CA PRO A 28 -1.17 6.75 -20.62
C PRO A 28 -0.53 7.74 -19.64
N THR A 29 0.65 7.40 -19.15
CA THR A 29 1.50 8.27 -18.33
C THR A 29 2.09 9.38 -19.21
N LEU A 30 1.26 10.31 -19.69
CA LEU A 30 1.73 11.53 -20.38
C LEU A 30 2.12 12.65 -19.39
N SER A 31 2.24 12.33 -18.11
CA SER A 31 2.79 13.24 -17.12
C SER A 31 3.40 12.45 -15.99
N GLU A 32 4.70 12.22 -16.11
CA GLU A 32 5.57 11.98 -14.98
C GLU A 32 5.54 13.24 -14.09
N THR A 33 4.57 13.29 -13.18
CA THR A 33 4.84 13.85 -11.85
C THR A 33 4.85 12.67 -10.89
N PRO A 34 5.96 12.41 -10.19
CA PRO A 34 6.10 11.26 -9.32
C PRO A 34 5.16 11.44 -8.12
N LYS A 35 3.95 10.90 -8.21
CA LYS A 35 3.09 10.69 -7.05
C LYS A 35 3.60 9.46 -6.30
N THR A 36 4.60 9.73 -5.47
CA THR A 36 5.00 8.90 -4.34
C THR A 36 3.76 8.48 -3.54
N THR A 37 3.51 7.17 -3.53
CA THR A 37 3.02 6.34 -2.42
C THR A 37 2.24 7.04 -1.30
N THR A 38 0.97 6.68 -1.15
CA THR A 38 0.29 6.64 0.17
C THR A 38 -0.43 5.31 0.32
N SER A 39 0.33 4.22 0.26
CA SER A 39 0.08 3.10 1.18
C SER A 39 0.85 3.43 2.44
N ALA A 40 0.18 4.13 3.37
CA ALA A 40 0.73 4.46 4.67
C ALA A 40 1.38 3.20 5.28
N PRO A 41 2.67 3.23 5.67
CA PRO A 41 3.21 2.13 6.44
C PRO A 41 2.36 2.06 7.70
N LYS A 42 1.67 0.93 7.91
CA LYS A 42 1.12 0.63 9.24
C LYS A 42 2.31 0.72 10.18
N LEU A 43 2.38 1.80 10.96
CA LEU A 43 3.46 1.98 11.92
C LEU A 43 3.46 0.73 12.80
N PRO A 44 4.58 -0.01 12.93
CA PRO A 44 4.61 -1.15 13.83
C PRO A 44 4.21 -0.62 15.20
N PHE A 45 3.21 -1.26 15.82
CA PHE A 45 2.81 -0.97 17.18
C PHE A 45 3.99 -1.32 18.08
N ILE A 46 4.87 -0.34 18.33
CA ILE A 46 5.95 -0.47 19.29
C ILE A 46 5.28 -0.67 20.63
N LYS A 47 5.14 -1.94 21.05
CA LYS A 47 4.75 -2.31 22.41
C LYS A 47 5.77 -1.64 23.33
N ARG A 48 5.38 -0.50 23.91
CA ARG A 48 6.12 0.09 25.03
C ARG A 48 6.16 -0.98 26.12
N ILE A 49 7.31 -1.63 26.26
CA ILE A 49 7.62 -2.48 27.40
C ILE A 49 7.58 -1.56 28.60
N VAL A 50 6.48 -1.58 29.36
CA VAL A 50 6.41 -0.92 30.66
C VAL A 50 7.24 -1.82 31.59
N PRO A 51 8.36 -1.35 32.16
CA PRO A 51 9.07 -2.14 33.15
C PRO A 51 8.12 -2.32 34.35
N HIS A 52 7.83 -3.58 34.67
CA HIS A 52 7.07 -3.94 35.85
C HIS A 52 7.81 -3.37 37.06
N ARG A 53 7.30 -2.26 37.63
CA ARG A 53 7.87 -1.65 38.83
C ARG A 53 7.69 -2.66 39.96
N SER A 54 8.72 -3.43 40.22
CA SER A 54 8.90 -4.22 41.44
C SER A 54 8.85 -3.28 42.64
N GLN A 55 7.66 -3.05 43.19
CA GLN A 55 7.50 -2.39 44.48
C GLN A 55 7.93 -3.37 45.57
N ALA A 56 9.24 -3.44 45.77
CA ALA A 56 9.81 -3.81 47.05
C ALA A 56 9.61 -2.62 48.01
N LYS A 57 8.83 -2.77 49.09
CA LYS A 57 9.12 -2.19 50.41
C LYS A 57 8.07 -2.55 51.48
N LYS A 58 8.52 -3.37 52.43
CA LYS A 58 8.43 -3.24 53.91
C LYS A 58 7.11 -2.78 54.54
N GLY A 59 6.49 -3.71 55.26
CA GLY A 59 5.68 -3.49 56.47
C GLY A 59 6.04 -4.60 57.44
#